data_AF-A0A7V3HUC6-F1
#
_entry.id   AF-A0A7V3HUC6-F1
#
_cell.length_a   1.000
_cell.length_b   1.000
_cell.length_c   1.000
_cell.angle_alpha   90.00
_cell.angle_beta   90.00
_cell.angle_gamma   90.00
#
_symmetry.space_group_name_H-M   'P 1'
#
loop_
_entity.id
_entity.type
_entity.pdbx_description
1 polymer ?
#
loop_
_entity_poly.entity_id
_entity_poly.type
_entity_poly.pdbx_seq_one_letter_code
_entity_poly.pdbx_strand_id
1 'polypeptide(L)'
;MLSTVNLTQRYGKRVLFDKINMTMDVGKRYGLIGANGAGKSTFMKILAGELESSDGEVQLQPGLKLGMLSQNQYAFEDFTLTDAVLYGNKKLYDAQKEKEKLYMEGDFESDEVNNRLGELEMICADEDPTYESDVKIEKLLQSLGFPAEQHGELMSSLTGGDKFKILLAQVLF
;
A
#
# COMPACT_ATOMS: atom_id res chain seq x y z
N MET A 1 10.55 4.24 14.60
CA MET A 1 11.32 5.43 14.21
C MET A 1 11.72 5.25 12.76
N LEU A 2 11.64 6.31 11.96
CA LEU A 2 12.18 6.35 10.59
C LEU A 2 13.31 7.38 10.57
N SER A 3 14.44 7.06 9.97
CA SER A 3 15.58 7.98 9.83
C SER A 3 16.20 7.89 8.45
N THR A 4 16.88 8.96 8.04
CA THR A 4 17.72 8.97 6.85
C THR A 4 19.15 9.32 7.25
N VAL A 5 20.13 8.65 6.65
CA VAL A 5 21.55 8.88 6.89
C VAL A 5 22.22 9.23 5.57
N ASN A 6 22.72 10.46 5.47
CA ASN A 6 23.38 11.02 4.28
C ASN A 6 22.60 10.83 2.97
N LEU A 7 21.27 10.80 3.03
CA LEU A 7 20.44 10.45 1.88
C LEU A 7 20.58 11.47 0.75
N THR A 8 20.94 10.98 -0.42
CA THR A 8 21.31 11.80 -1.58
C THR A 8 20.63 11.26 -2.82
N GLN A 9 20.08 12.16 -3.64
CA GLN A 9 19.51 11.82 -4.94
C GLN A 9 20.06 12.71 -6.04
N ARG A 10 20.54 12.08 -7.11
CA ARG A 10 21.12 12.75 -8.27
C ARG A 10 20.57 12.15 -9.57
N TYR A 11 20.43 12.99 -10.58
CA TYR A 11 20.09 12.57 -11.95
C TYR A 11 21.16 13.09 -12.89
N GLY A 12 22.05 12.20 -13.34
CA GLY A 12 23.26 12.58 -14.06
C GLY A 12 24.10 13.56 -13.23
N LYS A 13 24.35 14.76 -13.76
CA LYS A 13 25.12 15.81 -13.07
C LYS A 13 24.28 16.67 -12.10
N ARG A 14 22.95 16.56 -12.14
CA ARG A 14 22.06 17.39 -11.32
C ARG A 14 21.83 16.74 -9.97
N VAL A 15 22.13 17.49 -8.91
CA VAL A 15 21.80 17.11 -7.53
C VAL A 15 20.39 17.58 -7.23
N LEU A 16 19.52 16.65 -6.81
CA LEU A 16 18.16 16.99 -6.39
C LEU A 16 18.14 17.38 -4.91
N PHE A 17 18.79 16.55 -4.08
CA PHE A 17 19.12 16.83 -2.69
C PHE A 17 20.37 16.05 -2.30
N ASP A 18 21.08 16.56 -1.29
CA ASP A 18 22.38 16.05 -0.86
C ASP A 18 22.43 15.89 0.65
N LYS A 19 22.85 14.70 1.11
CA LYS A 19 23.15 14.38 2.50
C LYS A 19 22.05 14.76 3.50
N ILE A 20 20.79 14.42 3.20
CA ILE A 20 19.68 14.59 4.14
C ILE A 20 19.88 13.63 5.32
N ASN A 21 20.05 14.21 6.51
CA ASN A 21 20.10 13.50 7.78
C ASN A 21 18.89 13.95 8.61
N MET A 22 17.95 13.04 8.85
CA MET A 22 16.76 13.36 9.64
C MET A 22 16.22 12.15 10.40
N THR A 23 15.43 12.42 11.42
CA THR A 23 14.77 11.41 12.23
C THR A 23 13.32 11.81 12.46
N MET A 24 12.41 10.89 12.18
CA MET A 24 10.97 11.00 12.34
C MET A 24 10.54 10.14 13.53
N ASP A 25 10.17 10.81 14.61
CA ASP A 25 9.76 10.19 15.86
C ASP A 25 8.30 9.75 15.82
N VAL A 26 8.00 8.70 16.59
CA VAL A 26 6.64 8.19 16.75
C VAL A 26 5.75 9.26 17.39
N GLY A 27 4.53 9.41 16.89
CA GLY A 27 3.54 10.36 17.39
C GLY A 27 3.74 11.81 16.92
N LYS A 28 4.80 12.10 16.15
CA LYS A 28 5.01 13.43 15.57
C LYS A 28 4.45 13.53 14.15
N ARG A 29 4.07 14.74 13.76
CA ARG A 29 3.60 15.08 12.41
C ARG A 29 4.62 16.02 11.76
N TYR A 30 5.01 15.69 10.54
CA TYR A 30 6.01 16.43 9.79
C TYR A 30 5.41 16.95 8.49
N GLY A 31 5.68 18.22 8.18
CA GLY A 31 5.28 18.84 6.91
C GLY A 31 6.49 19.05 6.01
N LEU A 32 6.50 18.43 4.83
CA LEU A 32 7.53 18.63 3.81
C LEU A 32 7.10 19.73 2.82
N ILE A 33 7.77 20.88 2.88
CA ILE A 33 7.48 22.04 2.03
C ILE A 33 8.66 22.38 1.12
N GLY A 34 8.39 23.09 0.02
CA GLY A 34 9.42 23.52 -0.92
C GLY A 34 8.86 23.76 -2.32
N ALA A 35 9.64 24.39 -3.20
CA ALA A 35 9.24 24.67 -4.58
C ALA A 35 8.96 23.39 -5.40
N ASN A 36 8.22 23.53 -6.50
CA ASN A 36 8.06 22.43 -7.46
C ASN A 36 9.42 22.05 -8.07
N GLY A 37 9.69 20.75 -8.17
CA GLY A 37 10.99 20.26 -8.61
C GLY A 37 12.09 20.24 -7.53
N ALA A 38 11.80 20.62 -6.28
CA ALA A 38 12.74 20.49 -5.15
C ALA A 38 12.96 19.02 -4.70
N GLY A 39 12.29 18.05 -5.33
CA GLY A 39 12.47 16.63 -5.04
C GLY A 39 11.57 16.05 -3.96
N LYS A 40 10.53 16.77 -3.51
CA LYS A 40 9.60 16.29 -2.48
C LYS A 40 8.99 14.92 -2.78
N SER A 41 8.40 14.76 -3.96
CA SER A 41 7.81 13.47 -4.36
C SER A 41 8.87 12.37 -4.50
N THR A 42 10.06 12.72 -5.00
CA THR A 42 11.20 11.79 -5.09
C THR A 42 11.65 11.33 -3.72
N PHE A 43 11.77 12.25 -2.76
CA PHE A 43 12.11 11.94 -1.37
C PHE A 43 11.08 11.01 -0.73
N MET A 44 9.78 11.29 -0.89
CA MET A 44 8.71 10.41 -0.40
C MET A 44 8.79 9.00 -0.98
N LYS A 45 9.05 8.87 -2.30
CA LYS A 45 9.23 7.57 -2.96
C LYS A 45 10.43 6.80 -2.42
N ILE A 46 11.53 7.48 -2.13
CA ILE A 46 12.71 6.84 -1.51
C ILE A 46 12.40 6.39 -0.08
N LEU A 47 11.71 7.22 0.71
CA LEU A 47 11.25 6.80 2.04
C LEU A 47 10.33 5.57 1.98
N ALA A 48 9.51 5.47 0.93
CA ALA A 48 8.63 4.34 0.67
C ALA A 48 9.31 3.11 0.08
N GLY A 49 10.60 3.18 -0.25
CA GLY A 49 11.31 2.10 -0.94
C GLY A 49 10.88 1.90 -2.39
N GLU A 50 10.04 2.78 -2.94
CA GLU A 50 9.62 2.74 -4.35
C GLU A 50 10.73 3.21 -5.31
N LEU A 51 11.74 3.91 -4.79
CA LEU A 51 12.87 4.42 -5.53
C LEU A 51 14.15 4.25 -4.72
N GLU A 52 15.18 3.65 -5.31
CA GLU A 52 16.50 3.61 -4.68
C GLU A 52 17.17 4.98 -4.72
N SER A 53 17.81 5.37 -3.60
CA SER A 53 18.65 6.56 -3.53
C SER A 53 19.94 6.39 -4.30
N SER A 54 20.55 7.51 -4.71
CA SER A 54 21.88 7.49 -5.32
C SER A 54 23.00 7.21 -4.31
N ASP A 55 22.82 7.65 -3.06
CA ASP A 55 23.75 7.41 -1.94
C ASP A 55 23.01 7.62 -0.60
N GLY A 56 23.59 7.12 0.49
CA GLY A 56 22.98 7.06 1.80
C GLY A 56 21.86 6.02 1.90
N GLU A 57 21.16 6.02 3.04
CA GLU A 57 20.15 5.01 3.33
C GLU A 57 18.95 5.55 4.12
N VAL A 58 17.83 4.84 4.01
CA VAL A 58 16.63 5.02 4.84
C VAL A 58 16.58 3.86 5.83
N GLN A 59 16.48 4.18 7.11
CA GLN A 59 16.39 3.21 8.18
C GLN A 59 14.97 3.26 8.75
N LEU A 60 14.27 2.12 8.68
CA LEU A 60 12.97 1.94 9.30
C LEU A 60 13.11 0.96 10.47
N GLN A 61 12.63 1.36 11.64
CA GLN A 61 12.64 0.48 12.82
C GLN A 61 11.90 -0.84 12.51
N PRO A 62 12.47 -2.00 12.88
CA PRO A 62 11.83 -3.30 12.68
C PRO A 62 10.41 -3.35 13.27
N GLY A 63 9.50 -3.97 12.53
CA GLY A 63 8.09 -4.12 12.91
C GLY A 63 7.20 -2.93 12.57
N LEU A 64 7.73 -1.82 12.04
CA LEU A 64 6.89 -0.77 11.47
C LEU A 64 6.49 -1.09 10.03
N LYS A 65 5.22 -0.87 9.70
CA LYS A 65 4.72 -0.80 8.33
C LYS A 65 4.71 0.65 7.88
N LEU A 66 5.14 0.91 6.65
CA LEU A 66 5.10 2.23 6.03
C LEU A 66 4.03 2.25 4.94
N GLY A 67 3.01 3.07 5.12
CA GLY A 67 1.97 3.31 4.12
C GLY A 67 2.24 4.60 3.35
N MET A 68 2.06 4.56 2.02
CA MET A 68 2.19 5.72 1.14
C MET A 68 0.89 5.96 0.39
N LEU A 69 0.33 7.15 0.54
CA LEU A 69 -0.83 7.57 -0.21
C LEU A 69 -0.41 8.07 -1.59
N SER A 70 -0.80 7.32 -2.62
CA SER A 70 -0.52 7.67 -4.02
C SER A 70 -1.26 8.95 -4.43
N GLN A 71 -0.60 9.75 -5.27
CA GLN A 71 -1.25 10.89 -5.91
C GLN A 71 -2.15 10.48 -7.09
N ASN A 72 -1.96 9.28 -7.64
CA ASN A 72 -2.76 8.79 -8.74
C ASN A 72 -4.08 8.23 -8.24
N GLN A 73 -5.12 9.07 -8.25
CA GLN A 73 -6.46 8.71 -7.81
C GLN A 73 -7.15 7.70 -8.74
N TYR A 74 -6.61 7.47 -9.94
CA TYR A 74 -7.16 6.60 -10.98
C TYR A 74 -6.40 5.27 -11.10
N ALA A 75 -5.55 4.91 -10.14
CA ALA A 75 -4.74 3.69 -10.23
C ALA A 75 -5.57 2.39 -10.11
N PHE A 76 -6.79 2.47 -9.57
CA PHE A 76 -7.60 1.31 -9.20
C PHE A 76 -9.02 1.35 -9.78
N GLU A 77 -9.24 2.00 -10.93
CA GLU A 77 -10.58 2.21 -11.51
C GLU A 77 -11.44 0.94 -11.65
N ASP A 78 -10.79 -0.19 -11.92
CA ASP A 78 -11.42 -1.49 -12.15
C ASP A 78 -11.56 -2.33 -10.86
N PHE A 79 -11.15 -1.80 -9.71
CA PHE A 79 -11.26 -2.48 -8.43
C PHE A 79 -12.60 -2.13 -7.77
N THR A 80 -13.18 -3.08 -7.06
CA THR A 80 -14.24 -2.74 -6.09
C THR A 80 -13.68 -1.89 -4.96
N LEU A 81 -14.54 -1.17 -4.22
CA LEU A 81 -14.08 -0.39 -3.05
C LEU A 81 -13.37 -1.30 -2.03
N THR A 82 -13.90 -2.50 -1.83
CA THR A 82 -13.33 -3.51 -0.94
C THR A 82 -11.96 -3.96 -1.43
N ASP A 83 -11.84 -4.33 -2.70
CA ASP A 83 -10.57 -4.76 -3.31
C ASP A 83 -9.53 -3.63 -3.26
N ALA A 84 -9.94 -2.38 -3.49
CA ALA A 84 -9.06 -1.23 -3.42
C ALA A 84 -8.49 -1.05 -2.01
N VAL A 85 -9.29 -1.22 -0.94
CA VAL A 85 -8.78 -1.17 0.44
C VAL A 85 -7.90 -2.37 0.75
N LEU A 86 -8.34 -3.59 0.39
CA LEU A 86 -7.59 -4.83 0.61
C LEU A 86 -6.21 -4.80 -0.04
N TYR A 87 -6.08 -4.14 -1.21
CA TYR A 87 -4.81 -3.95 -1.90
C TYR A 87 -3.75 -3.19 -1.08
N GLY A 88 -4.16 -2.52 0.00
CA GLY A 88 -3.25 -1.96 1.02
C GLY A 88 -2.32 -3.04 1.60
N ASN A 89 -2.84 -4.25 1.76
CA ASN A 89 -2.05 -5.45 1.94
C ASN A 89 -2.01 -6.26 0.64
N LYS A 90 -1.16 -5.82 -0.29
CA LYS A 90 -1.02 -6.47 -1.61
C LYS A 90 -0.75 -7.98 -1.53
N LYS A 91 0.05 -8.44 -0.56
CA LYS A 91 0.34 -9.88 -0.40
C LYS A 91 -0.92 -10.68 -0.09
N LEU A 92 -1.74 -10.17 0.83
CA LEU A 92 -3.03 -10.78 1.16
C LEU A 92 -3.98 -10.74 -0.04
N TYR A 93 -4.09 -9.58 -0.71
CA TYR A 93 -4.93 -9.42 -1.90
C TYR A 93 -4.56 -10.42 -3.00
N ASP A 94 -3.28 -10.45 -3.39
CA ASP A 94 -2.77 -11.33 -4.45
C ASP A 94 -3.05 -12.80 -4.10
N ALA A 95 -2.82 -13.18 -2.82
CA ALA A 95 -3.07 -14.54 -2.36
C ALA A 95 -4.55 -14.93 -2.40
N GLN A 96 -5.44 -14.04 -1.94
CA GLN A 96 -6.88 -14.28 -1.97
C GLN A 96 -7.42 -14.40 -3.41
N LYS A 97 -7.02 -13.50 -4.31
CA LYS A 97 -7.47 -13.54 -5.72
C LYS A 97 -6.94 -14.75 -6.47
N GLU A 98 -5.70 -15.14 -6.23
CA GLU A 98 -5.15 -16.36 -6.82
C GLU A 98 -5.89 -17.59 -6.31
N LYS A 99 -6.19 -17.65 -5.01
CA LYS A 99 -6.94 -18.74 -4.38
C LYS A 99 -8.36 -18.83 -4.94
N GLU A 100 -9.08 -17.70 -5.07
CA GLU A 100 -10.40 -17.64 -5.70
C GLU A 100 -10.36 -18.21 -7.12
N LYS A 101 -9.37 -17.81 -7.92
CA LYS A 101 -9.21 -18.30 -9.30
C LYS A 101 -8.95 -19.81 -9.34
N LEU A 102 -8.04 -20.31 -8.51
CA LEU A 102 -7.74 -21.75 -8.44
C LEU A 102 -8.95 -22.56 -7.98
N TYR A 103 -9.78 -22.02 -7.08
CA TYR A 103 -11.02 -22.70 -6.69
C TYR A 103 -12.07 -22.76 -7.80
N MET A 104 -12.10 -21.78 -8.71
CA MET A 104 -13.06 -21.73 -9.81
C MET A 104 -12.61 -22.51 -11.06
N GLU A 105 -11.32 -22.46 -11.37
CA GLU A 105 -10.76 -22.93 -12.65
C GLU A 105 -9.74 -24.06 -12.51
N GLY A 106 -9.26 -24.34 -11.29
CA GLY A 106 -8.17 -25.27 -11.04
C GLY A 106 -8.57 -26.75 -11.15
N ASP A 107 -7.59 -27.58 -11.51
CA ASP A 107 -7.72 -29.04 -11.49
C ASP A 107 -7.34 -29.58 -10.10
N PHE A 108 -8.34 -29.97 -9.32
CA PHE A 108 -8.15 -30.47 -7.96
C PHE A 108 -7.52 -31.87 -7.87
N GLU A 109 -7.42 -32.59 -8.99
CA GLU A 109 -6.69 -33.86 -9.04
C GLU A 109 -5.18 -33.63 -9.21
N SER A 110 -4.75 -32.40 -9.51
CA SER A 110 -3.34 -32.03 -9.61
C SER A 110 -2.73 -31.73 -8.24
N ASP A 111 -1.68 -32.48 -7.88
CA ASP A 111 -0.87 -32.22 -6.69
C ASP A 111 -0.26 -30.80 -6.71
N GLU A 112 0.05 -30.26 -7.89
CA GLU A 112 0.60 -28.89 -8.03
C GLU A 112 -0.41 -27.83 -7.58
N VAL A 113 -1.68 -27.97 -8.01
CA VAL A 113 -2.76 -27.05 -7.64
C VAL A 113 -3.04 -27.12 -6.14
N ASN A 114 -3.10 -28.33 -5.59
CA ASN A 114 -3.33 -28.53 -4.16
C ASN A 114 -2.18 -27.99 -3.30
N ASN A 115 -0.93 -28.20 -3.70
CA ASN A 115 0.23 -27.63 -3.01
C ASN A 115 0.19 -26.10 -3.05
N ARG A 116 -0.13 -25.50 -4.22
CA ARG A 116 -0.22 -24.05 -4.35
C ARG A 116 -1.33 -23.46 -3.48
N LEU A 117 -2.50 -24.09 -3.42
CA LEU A 117 -3.58 -23.68 -2.52
C LEU A 117 -3.13 -23.69 -1.05
N GLY A 118 -2.34 -24.69 -0.64
CA GLY A 118 -1.76 -24.76 0.70
C GLY A 118 -0.79 -23.62 1.01
N GLU A 119 0.09 -23.27 0.06
CA GLU A 119 1.00 -22.11 0.19
C GLU A 119 0.23 -20.79 0.32
N LEU A 120 -0.78 -20.59 -0.51
CA LEU A 120 -1.62 -19.39 -0.50
C LEU A 120 -2.40 -19.25 0.81
N GLU A 121 -2.87 -20.36 1.37
CA GLU A 121 -3.54 -20.36 2.67
C GLU A 121 -2.58 -19.97 3.80
N MET A 122 -1.33 -20.45 3.74
CA MET A 122 -0.31 -20.04 4.70
C MET A 122 -0.02 -18.54 4.62
N ILE A 123 0.07 -17.97 3.41
CA ILE A 123 0.23 -16.52 3.21
C ILE A 123 -0.97 -15.76 3.79
N CYS A 124 -2.20 -16.23 3.54
CA CYS A 124 -3.40 -15.62 4.10
C CYS A 124 -3.38 -15.64 5.63
N ALA A 125 -3.02 -16.77 6.24
CA ALA A 125 -2.94 -16.92 7.69
C ALA A 125 -1.83 -16.06 8.32
N ASP A 126 -0.72 -15.85 7.63
CA ASP A 126 0.37 -14.99 8.10
C ASP A 126 -0.01 -13.49 8.03
N GLU A 127 -0.71 -13.08 6.96
CA GLU A 127 -1.06 -11.68 6.72
C GLU A 127 -2.37 -11.24 7.41
N ASP A 128 -3.33 -12.14 7.60
CA ASP A 128 -4.54 -11.93 8.41
C ASP A 128 -4.86 -13.13 9.33
N PRO A 129 -4.10 -13.30 10.43
CA PRO A 129 -4.22 -14.46 11.33
C PRO A 129 -5.60 -14.64 11.95
N THR A 130 -6.41 -13.58 11.99
CA THR A 130 -7.75 -13.56 12.58
C THR A 130 -8.86 -13.80 11.56
N TYR A 131 -8.56 -13.80 10.25
CA TYR A 131 -9.56 -13.83 9.18
C TYR A 131 -10.64 -12.75 9.36
N GLU A 132 -10.19 -11.52 9.69
CA GLU A 132 -11.06 -10.37 9.96
C GLU A 132 -10.91 -9.26 8.91
N SER A 133 -10.17 -9.49 7.81
CA SER A 133 -9.93 -8.50 6.74
C SER A 133 -11.23 -7.85 6.29
N ASP A 134 -12.26 -8.65 6.02
CA ASP A 134 -13.53 -8.18 5.46
C ASP A 134 -14.26 -7.28 6.47
N VAL A 135 -14.28 -7.68 7.74
CA VAL A 135 -14.88 -6.91 8.84
C VAL A 135 -14.13 -5.61 9.07
N LYS A 136 -12.79 -5.62 8.97
CA LYS A 136 -11.96 -4.42 9.10
C LYS A 136 -12.20 -3.45 7.95
N ILE A 137 -12.24 -3.95 6.71
CA ILE A 137 -12.52 -3.15 5.52
C ILE A 137 -13.92 -2.55 5.59
N GLU A 138 -14.93 -3.34 5.96
CA GLU A 138 -16.30 -2.88 6.11
C GLU A 138 -16.39 -1.70 7.11
N LYS A 139 -15.77 -1.86 8.29
CA LYS A 139 -15.72 -0.81 9.32
C LYS A 139 -14.99 0.44 8.84
N LEU A 140 -13.86 0.29 8.14
CA LEU A 140 -13.11 1.42 7.58
C LEU A 140 -13.95 2.20 6.57
N LEU A 141 -14.56 1.50 5.61
CA LEU A 141 -15.40 2.11 4.58
C LEU A 141 -16.63 2.80 5.18
N GLN A 142 -17.32 2.16 6.12
CA GLN A 142 -18.45 2.76 6.84
C GLN A 142 -18.03 4.02 7.60
N SER A 143 -16.87 4.02 8.27
CA SER A 143 -16.36 5.18 8.99
C SER A 143 -16.05 6.38 8.09
N LEU A 144 -15.78 6.13 6.80
CA LEU A 144 -15.55 7.14 5.78
C LEU A 144 -16.82 7.58 5.05
N GLY A 145 -17.97 6.99 5.40
CA GLY A 145 -19.29 7.34 4.87
C GLY A 145 -19.77 6.47 3.69
N PHE A 146 -19.16 5.30 3.47
CA PHE A 146 -19.58 4.35 2.43
C PHE A 146 -20.38 3.20 3.07
N PRO A 147 -21.72 3.13 2.87
CA PRO A 147 -22.54 2.04 3.40
C PRO A 147 -22.21 0.71 2.72
N ALA A 148 -22.52 -0.41 3.38
CA ALA A 148 -22.20 -1.77 2.92
C ALA A 148 -22.65 -2.08 1.48
N GLU A 149 -23.80 -1.52 1.07
CA GLU A 149 -24.36 -1.67 -0.28
C GLU A 149 -23.41 -1.15 -1.38
N GLN A 150 -22.55 -0.18 -1.06
CA GLN A 150 -21.60 0.41 -2.01
C GLN A 150 -20.24 -0.31 -2.04
N HIS A 151 -19.96 -1.22 -1.11
CA HIS A 151 -18.61 -1.79 -0.95
C HIS A 151 -18.17 -2.63 -2.16
N GLY A 152 -19.14 -3.17 -2.92
CA GLY A 152 -18.93 -3.88 -4.17
C GLY A 152 -18.94 -2.99 -5.41
N GLU A 153 -19.20 -1.69 -5.30
CA GLU A 153 -19.11 -0.78 -6.43
C GLU A 153 -17.65 -0.59 -6.86
N LEU A 154 -17.46 -0.27 -8.15
CA LEU A 154 -16.14 0.00 -8.68
C LEU A 154 -15.65 1.39 -8.26
N MET A 155 -14.34 1.52 -8.05
CA MET A 155 -13.68 2.82 -7.83
C MET A 155 -14.04 3.85 -8.90
N SER A 156 -14.25 3.41 -10.14
CA SER A 156 -14.67 4.28 -11.25
C SER A 156 -16.05 4.93 -11.09
N SER A 157 -16.92 4.42 -10.21
CA SER A 157 -18.21 5.06 -9.90
C SER A 157 -18.04 6.31 -9.02
N LEU A 158 -16.91 6.45 -8.33
CA LEU A 158 -16.69 7.50 -7.34
C LEU A 158 -16.14 8.81 -7.94
N THR A 159 -16.40 9.92 -7.24
CA THR A 159 -15.78 11.21 -7.52
C THR A 159 -14.33 11.25 -7.01
N GLY A 160 -13.49 12.15 -7.53
CA GLY A 160 -12.07 12.24 -7.13
C GLY A 160 -11.84 12.44 -5.62
N GLY A 161 -12.72 13.20 -4.96
CA GLY A 161 -12.66 13.38 -3.50
C GLY A 161 -12.95 12.10 -2.72
N ASP A 162 -13.89 11.30 -3.20
CA ASP A 162 -14.25 10.02 -2.57
C ASP A 162 -13.22 8.93 -2.89
N LYS A 163 -12.66 8.89 -4.10
CA LYS A 163 -11.50 8.05 -4.44
C LYS A 163 -10.34 8.26 -3.46
N PHE A 164 -10.08 9.52 -3.06
CA PHE A 164 -9.05 9.82 -2.08
C PHE A 164 -9.33 9.23 -0.69
N LYS A 165 -10.60 9.18 -0.26
CA LYS A 165 -10.99 8.55 1.00
C LYS A 165 -10.72 7.05 0.95
N ILE A 166 -11.06 6.39 -0.16
CA ILE A 166 -10.79 4.95 -0.33
C ILE A 166 -9.29 4.67 -0.33
N LEU A 167 -8.50 5.49 -1.03
CA LEU A 167 -7.04 5.36 -1.00
C LEU A 167 -6.44 5.62 0.39
N LEU A 168 -7.08 6.49 1.20
CA LEU A 168 -6.69 6.66 2.59
C LEU A 168 -7.01 5.42 3.44
N ALA A 169 -8.17 4.79 3.24
CA ALA A 169 -8.50 3.51 3.87
C ALA A 169 -7.50 2.41 3.47
N GLN A 170 -7.14 2.34 2.20
CA GLN A 170 -6.12 1.41 1.68
C GLN A 170 -4.79 1.57 2.44
N VAL A 171 -4.35 2.80 2.73
CA VAL A 171 -3.10 3.06 3.46
C VAL A 171 -3.19 2.72 4.96
N LEU A 172 -4.40 2.73 5.52
CA LEU A 172 -4.64 2.48 6.96
C LEU A 172 -4.97 1.01 7.29
N PHE A 173 -5.27 0.21 6.27
CA PHE A 173 -5.53 -1.22 6.38
C PHE A 173 -4.22 -2.01 6.60
#